data_AF-A0A1F7RSZ6-F1
#
_entry.id   AF-A0A1F7RSZ6-F1
#
_cell.length_a   1.000
_cell.length_b   1.000
_cell.length_c   1.000
_cell.angle_alpha   90.00
_cell.angle_beta   90.00
_cell.angle_gamma   90.00
#
_symmetry.space_group_name_H-M   'P 1'
#
loop_
_entity.id
_entity.type
_entity.pdbx_description
1 polymer ?
#
loop_
_entity_poly.entity_id
_entity_poly.type
_entity_poly.pdbx_seq_one_letter_code
_entity_poly.pdbx_strand_id
1 'polypeptide(L)'
;MRKFIFKENAKEMYDTILEVTPKHVRETTKNRLCEALEKVCGESGEVTEEIFLNVIKETTPEDYLPMALYFLEPLITKPTKPN
;
A
#
# COMPACT_ATOMS: atom_id res chain seq x y z
N MET A 1 15.71 -7.80 3.24
CA MET A 1 14.47 -7.33 2.59
C MET A 1 13.97 -8.44 1.70
N ARG A 2 12.80 -9.01 2.00
CA ARG A 2 12.13 -9.95 1.08
C ARG A 2 11.79 -9.21 -0.22
N LYS A 3 11.82 -9.93 -1.34
CA LYS A 3 11.45 -9.36 -2.65
C LYS A 3 9.93 -9.47 -2.78
N PHE A 4 9.23 -8.35 -2.59
CA PHE A 4 7.78 -8.30 -2.84
C PHE A 4 7.48 -8.45 -4.33
N ILE A 5 6.43 -9.20 -4.64
CA ILE A 5 5.87 -9.40 -5.96
C ILE A 5 4.58 -8.59 -6.02
N PHE A 6 4.69 -7.33 -6.43
CA PHE A 6 3.52 -6.48 -6.63
C PHE A 6 2.71 -6.95 -7.83
N LYS A 7 1.41 -7.09 -7.64
CA LYS A 7 0.40 -7.42 -8.66
C LYS A 7 -0.48 -6.19 -8.88
N GLU A 8 -1.20 -6.17 -10.01
CA GLU A 8 -2.18 -5.11 -10.31
C GLU A 8 -1.52 -3.71 -10.21
N ASN A 9 -2.23 -2.71 -9.68
CA ASN A 9 -1.65 -1.38 -9.41
C ASN A 9 -1.01 -1.27 -8.03
N ALA A 10 -0.84 -2.35 -7.27
CA ALA A 10 -0.33 -2.29 -5.89
C ALA A 10 1.06 -1.63 -5.79
N LYS A 11 1.89 -1.76 -6.85
CA LYS A 11 3.18 -1.05 -6.92
C LYS A 11 3.00 0.46 -7.02
N GLU A 12 2.11 0.92 -7.89
CA GLU A 12 1.83 2.33 -8.09
C GLU A 12 1.19 2.94 -6.84
N MET A 13 0.32 2.19 -6.17
CA MET A 13 -0.23 2.58 -4.87
C MET A 13 0.87 2.74 -3.81
N TYR A 14 1.80 1.79 -3.73
CA TYR A 14 2.95 1.87 -2.81
C TYR A 14 3.82 3.08 -3.08
N ASP A 15 4.20 3.29 -4.34
CA ASP A 15 5.05 4.41 -4.75
C ASP A 15 4.34 5.76 -4.48
N THR A 16 3.05 5.86 -4.80
CA THR A 16 2.23 7.07 -4.54
C THR A 16 2.20 7.44 -3.07
N ILE A 17 1.98 6.46 -2.17
CA ILE A 17 2.00 6.72 -0.73
C ILE A 17 3.34 7.26 -0.27
N LEU A 18 4.46 6.70 -0.76
CA LEU A 18 5.77 7.22 -0.42
C LEU A 18 6.02 8.62 -0.98
N GLU A 19 5.52 8.92 -2.17
CA GLU A 19 5.67 10.23 -2.80
C GLU A 19 4.91 11.34 -2.06
N VAL A 20 3.65 11.08 -1.69
CA VAL A 20 2.82 12.04 -0.95
C VAL A 20 3.22 12.16 0.52
N THR A 21 3.90 11.13 1.06
CA THR A 21 4.43 11.17 2.41
C THR A 21 5.55 12.23 2.54
N PRO A 22 5.47 13.12 3.55
CA PRO A 22 6.51 14.13 3.79
C PRO A 22 7.90 13.51 3.95
N LYS A 23 8.92 14.16 3.36
CA LYS A 23 10.29 13.62 3.30
C LYS A 23 10.84 13.15 4.65
N HIS A 24 10.56 13.90 5.73
CA HIS A 24 11.09 13.61 7.07
C HIS A 24 10.50 12.35 7.73
N VAL A 25 9.33 11.86 7.28
CA VAL A 25 8.69 10.62 7.77
C VAL A 25 8.63 9.51 6.70
N ARG A 26 9.08 9.78 5.48
CA ARG A 26 8.99 8.85 4.35
C ARG A 26 9.73 7.54 4.59
N GLU A 27 10.93 7.59 5.15
CA GLU A 27 11.72 6.39 5.45
C GLU A 27 11.05 5.54 6.54
N THR A 28 10.55 6.17 7.61
CA THR A 28 9.79 5.49 8.65
C THR A 28 8.52 4.85 8.10
N THR A 29 7.79 5.56 7.24
CA THR A 29 6.57 5.06 6.60
C THR A 29 6.88 3.87 5.70
N LYS A 30 7.95 3.96 4.89
CA LYS A 30 8.44 2.87 4.06
C LYS A 30 8.74 1.63 4.89
N ASN A 31 9.47 1.77 5.98
CA ASN A 31 9.84 0.64 6.84
C ASN A 31 8.61 0.00 7.47
N ARG A 32 7.65 0.79 7.98
CA ARG A 32 6.39 0.27 8.54
C ARG A 32 5.55 -0.47 7.51
N LEU A 33 5.44 0.06 6.30
CA LEU A 33 4.73 -0.61 5.21
C LEU A 33 5.39 -1.93 4.84
N CYS A 34 6.71 -1.95 4.71
CA CYS A 34 7.44 -3.19 4.44
C CYS A 34 7.25 -4.23 5.57
N GLU A 35 7.36 -3.82 6.83
CA GLU A 35 7.14 -4.73 7.98
C GLU A 35 5.72 -5.31 8.00
N ALA A 36 4.71 -4.48 7.70
CA ALA A 36 3.33 -4.94 7.63
C ALA A 36 3.09 -5.87 6.43
N LEU A 37 3.64 -5.55 5.25
CA LEU A 37 3.57 -6.42 4.09
C LEU A 37 4.30 -7.75 4.31
N GLU A 38 5.45 -7.75 5.00
CA GLU A 38 6.14 -9.00 5.37
C GLU A 38 5.29 -9.89 6.29
N LYS A 39 4.50 -9.28 7.20
CA LYS A 39 3.57 -10.01 8.08
C LYS A 39 2.38 -10.59 7.31
N VAL A 40 1.81 -9.84 6.37
CA VAL A 40 0.59 -10.25 5.64
C VAL A 40 0.91 -11.23 4.51
N CYS A 41 1.91 -10.94 3.68
CA CYS A 41 2.22 -11.72 2.47
C CYS A 41 3.00 -13.01 2.77
N GLY A 42 3.59 -13.13 3.96
CA GLY A 42 4.32 -14.32 4.39
C GLY A 42 5.43 -14.73 3.41
N GLU A 43 5.49 -16.01 3.07
CA GLU A 43 6.51 -16.57 2.16
C GLU A 43 6.22 -16.30 0.68
N SER A 44 4.95 -16.06 0.30
CA SER A 44 4.56 -15.78 -1.09
C SER A 44 5.14 -14.46 -1.59
N GLY A 45 5.21 -13.46 -0.70
CA GLY A 45 5.62 -12.10 -1.03
C GLY A 45 4.68 -11.38 -2.00
N GLU A 46 3.51 -11.94 -2.32
CA GLU A 46 2.58 -11.35 -3.28
C GLU A 46 1.79 -10.20 -2.65
N VAL A 47 1.79 -9.04 -3.31
CA VAL A 47 1.11 -7.83 -2.87
C VAL A 47 0.09 -7.43 -3.93
N THR A 48 -1.20 -7.64 -3.65
CA THR A 48 -2.33 -7.16 -4.46
C THR A 48 -2.81 -5.79 -3.99
N GLU A 49 -3.69 -5.13 -4.74
CA GLU A 49 -4.28 -3.86 -4.32
C GLU A 49 -5.05 -4.00 -3.00
N GLU A 50 -5.79 -5.10 -2.84
CA GLU A 50 -6.53 -5.41 -1.61
C GLU A 50 -5.60 -5.55 -0.40
N ILE A 51 -4.53 -6.35 -0.54
CA ILE A 51 -3.53 -6.53 0.52
C ILE A 51 -2.91 -5.19 0.89
N PHE A 52 -2.54 -4.39 -0.11
CA PHE A 52 -1.92 -3.10 0.12
C PHE A 52 -2.86 -2.12 0.83
N LEU A 53 -4.14 -2.07 0.42
CA LEU A 53 -5.16 -1.26 1.08
C LEU A 53 -5.37 -1.65 2.54
N ASN A 54 -5.40 -2.95 2.84
CA ASN A 54 -5.54 -3.43 4.22
C ASN A 54 -4.32 -3.01 5.06
N VAL A 55 -3.11 -3.17 4.52
CA VAL A 55 -1.90 -2.68 5.19
C VAL A 55 -1.93 -1.18 5.45
N ILE A 56 -2.41 -0.37 4.49
CA ILE A 56 -2.53 1.07 4.66
C ILE A 56 -3.49 1.42 5.80
N LYS A 57 -4.64 0.74 5.88
CA LYS A 57 -5.64 0.94 6.95
C LYS A 57 -5.09 0.57 8.33
N GLU A 58 -4.21 -0.42 8.43
CA GLU A 58 -3.62 -0.85 9.69
C GLU A 58 -2.42 0.00 10.13
N THR A 59 -1.61 0.48 9.19
CA THR A 59 -0.33 1.14 9.48
C THR A 59 -0.41 2.66 9.51
N THR A 60 -1.39 3.24 8.83
CA THR A 60 -1.57 4.69 8.75
C THR A 60 -2.39 5.16 9.95
N PRO A 61 -1.95 6.20 10.68
CA PRO A 61 -2.76 6.75 11.76
C PRO A 61 -4.11 7.26 11.25
N GLU A 62 -5.16 7.16 12.06
CA GLU A 62 -6.53 7.51 11.67
C GLU A 62 -6.65 8.94 11.10
N ASP A 63 -5.90 9.90 11.64
CA ASP A 63 -5.88 11.28 11.17
C ASP A 63 -5.40 11.45 9.72
N TYR A 64 -4.55 10.54 9.25
CA TYR A 64 -3.95 10.58 7.92
C TYR A 64 -4.55 9.56 6.95
N LEU A 65 -5.32 8.58 7.46
CA LEU A 65 -5.90 7.52 6.66
C LEU A 65 -6.85 8.05 5.56
N PRO A 66 -7.75 9.02 5.79
CA PRO A 66 -8.59 9.56 4.73
C PRO A 66 -7.78 10.16 3.57
N MET A 67 -6.66 10.83 3.89
CA MET A 67 -5.78 11.42 2.88
C MET A 67 -5.05 10.33 2.08
N ALA A 68 -4.53 9.30 2.75
CA ALA A 68 -3.91 8.16 2.08
C ALA A 68 -4.90 7.48 1.12
N LEU A 69 -6.12 7.21 1.58
CA LEU A 69 -7.17 6.59 0.76
C LEU A 69 -7.58 7.48 -0.42
N TYR A 70 -7.67 8.80 -0.24
CA TYR A 70 -7.97 9.74 -1.33
C TYR A 70 -6.96 9.65 -2.48
N PHE A 71 -5.66 9.52 -2.18
CA PHE A 71 -4.63 9.36 -3.21
C PHE A 71 -4.65 7.98 -3.88
N LEU A 72 -5.11 6.96 -3.15
CA LEU A 72 -5.16 5.59 -3.63
C LEU A 72 -6.43 5.25 -4.43
N GLU A 73 -7.55 5.91 -4.14
CA GLU A 73 -8.84 5.70 -4.80
C GLU A 73 -8.77 5.66 -6.35
N PRO A 74 -8.09 6.58 -7.06
CA PRO A 74 -8.01 6.54 -8.52
C PRO A 74 -7.16 5.38 -9.06
N LEU A 75 -6.31 4.77 -8.22
CA LEU A 75 -5.41 3.70 -8.60
C LEU A 75 -6.02 2.31 -8.41
N ILE A 76 -7.08 2.21 -7.61
CA ILE A 76 -7.79 0.94 -7.40
C ILE A 76 -8.43 0.53 -8.72
N THR A 77 -8.02 -0.62 -9.27
CA THR A 77 -8.75 -1.24 -10.36
C THR A 77 -10.12 -1.65 -9.83
N LYS A 78 -11.15 -0.89 -10.21
CA LYS A 78 -12.54 -1.32 -9.96
C LYS A 78 -12.68 -2.72 -10.56
N PRO A 79 -13.34 -3.68 -9.87
CA PRO A 79 -13.63 -4.96 -10.47
C PRO A 79 -14.32 -4.67 -11.80
N THR A 80 -13.68 -5.09 -12.89
CA THR A 80 -14.28 -5.09 -14.21
C THR A 80 -15.59 -5.86 -14.05
N LYS A 81 -16.72 -5.14 -14.04
CA LYS A 81 -18.02 -5.80 -14.13
C LYS A 81 -17.92 -6.71 -15.35
N PRO A 82 -18.13 -8.04 -15.21
CA PRO A 82 -18.27 -8.87 -16.38
C PRO A 82 -19.48 -8.32 -17.15
N ASN A 83 -19.24 -7.92 -18.39
CA ASN A 83 -20.26 -7.52 -19.35
C ASN A 83 -21.10 -8.76 -19.72
#